data_AF-A0A5K1BCJ6-F1
#
_entry.id   AF-A0A5K1BCJ6-F1
#
_cell.length_a   1.000
_cell.length_b   1.000
_cell.length_c   1.000
_cell.angle_alpha   90.00
_cell.angle_beta   90.00
_cell.angle_gamma   90.00
#
_symmetry.space_group_name_H-M   'P 1'
#
loop_
_entity.id
_entity.type
_entity.pdbx_description
1 polymer ?
#
loop_
_entity_poly.entity_id
_entity_poly.type
_entity_poly.pdbx_seq_one_letter_code
_entity_poly.pdbx_strand_id
1 'polypeptide(L)' 'AVSKLDKALEVQPRKHDTLWCLGNAHTSHAFLTPEHDVAKVYFKKAAECFQQAVEE' A
#
# COMPACT_ATOMS: atom_id res chain seq x y z
N ALA A 1 -5.05 1.40 -9.74
CA ALA A 1 -5.44 1.75 -8.36
C ALA A 1 -4.29 2.46 -7.62
N VAL A 2 -3.11 1.84 -7.53
CA VAL A 2 -1.89 2.41 -6.90
C VAL A 2 -1.60 3.85 -7.34
N SER A 3 -1.52 4.11 -8.66
CA SER A 3 -1.23 5.46 -9.19
C SER A 3 -2.27 6.56 -8.82
N LYS A 4 -3.50 6.19 -8.46
CA LYS A 4 -4.50 7.16 -7.97
C LYS A 4 -4.35 7.41 -6.46
N LEU A 5 -3.85 6.43 -5.72
CA LEU A 5 -3.60 6.51 -4.28
C LEU A 5 -2.29 7.27 -3.98
N ASP A 6 -1.25 7.11 -4.81
CA ASP A 6 -0.02 7.91 -4.71
C ASP A 6 -0.31 9.41 -4.84
N LYS A 7 -1.17 9.80 -5.79
CA LYS A 7 -1.64 11.19 -5.93
C LYS A 7 -2.49 11.66 -4.76
N ALA A 8 -3.25 10.77 -4.12
CA ALA A 8 -4.02 11.11 -2.93
C ALA A 8 -3.11 11.37 -1.72
N LEU A 9 -1.98 10.65 -1.61
CA LEU A 9 -0.92 10.91 -0.63
C LEU A 9 -0.22 12.25 -0.85
N GLU A 10 -0.02 12.69 -2.10
CA GLU A 10 0.54 14.02 -2.40
C GLU A 10 -0.39 15.17 -1.98
N VAL A 11 -1.72 14.96 -2.05
CA VAL A 11 -2.73 15.98 -1.72
C VAL A 11 -3.11 15.95 -0.24
N GLN A 12 -3.17 14.77 0.37
CA GLN A 12 -3.55 14.59 1.78
C GLN A 12 -2.72 13.46 2.41
N PRO A 13 -1.47 13.73 2.85
CA PRO A 13 -0.51 12.71 3.25
C PRO A 13 -0.83 11.94 4.53
N ARG A 14 -1.96 12.23 5.20
CA ARG A 14 -2.20 11.91 6.62
C ARG A 14 -3.64 11.55 6.95
N LYS A 15 -4.21 10.64 6.17
CA LYS A 15 -5.43 9.96 6.60
C LYS A 15 -5.08 8.49 6.72
N HIS A 16 -5.08 7.98 7.95
CA HIS A 16 -5.06 6.57 8.28
C HIS A 16 -5.78 5.69 7.23
N ASP A 17 -6.98 6.11 6.81
CA ASP A 17 -7.79 5.45 5.78
C ASP A 17 -7.09 5.32 4.41
N THR A 18 -6.37 6.36 3.97
CA THR A 18 -5.64 6.39 2.71
C THR A 18 -4.45 5.43 2.74
N LEU A 19 -3.69 5.43 3.84
CA LEU A 19 -2.57 4.52 4.04
C LEU A 19 -3.04 3.06 4.13
N TRP A 20 -4.14 2.81 4.84
CA TRP A 20 -4.77 1.49 4.91
C TRP A 20 -5.26 1.00 3.54
N CYS A 21 -5.91 1.88 2.77
CA CYS A 21 -6.35 1.54 1.41
C CYS A 21 -5.19 1.25 0.46
N LEU A 22 -4.06 1.96 0.60
CA LEU A 22 -2.85 1.71 -0.18
C LEU A 22 -2.21 0.36 0.19
N GLY A 23 -2.12 0.05 1.48
CA GLY A 23 -1.64 -1.26 1.94
C GLY A 23 -2.49 -2.41 1.38
N ASN A 24 -3.82 -2.26 1.35
CA ASN A 24 -4.72 -3.25 0.76
C ASN A 24 -4.54 -3.38 -0.76
N ALA A 25 -4.30 -2.28 -1.46
CA ALA A 25 -4.02 -2.31 -2.90
C ALA A 25 -2.72 -3.05 -3.20
N HIS A 26 -1.66 -2.81 -2.42
CA HIS A 26 -0.39 -3.54 -2.54
C HIS A 26 -0.55 -5.03 -2.22
N THR A 27 -1.29 -5.37 -1.15
CA THR A 27 -1.59 -6.75 -0.77
C THR A 27 -2.33 -7.50 -1.87
N SER A 28 -3.38 -6.88 -2.43
CA SER A 28 -4.15 -7.47 -3.53
C SER A 28 -3.27 -7.70 -4.77
N HIS A 29 -2.39 -6.74 -5.08
CA HIS A 29 -1.46 -6.87 -6.19
C HIS A 29 -0.42 -7.98 -5.97
N ALA A 30 0.06 -8.13 -4.73
CA ALA A 30 0.98 -9.21 -4.36
C ALA A 30 0.34 -10.59 -4.56
N PHE A 31 -0.92 -10.78 -4.15
CA PHE A 31 -1.65 -12.03 -4.37
C PHE A 31 -1.89 -12.37 -5.85
N LEU A 32 -2.00 -11.35 -6.70
CA LEU A 32 -2.15 -11.52 -8.16
C LEU A 32 -0.81 -11.67 -8.89
N THR A 33 0.31 -11.54 -8.20
CA THR A 33 1.66 -11.64 -8.78
C THR A 33 2.17 -13.07 -8.63
N PRO A 34 2.36 -13.82 -9.74
CA PRO A 34 2.83 -15.21 -9.68
C PRO A 34 4.32 -15.32 -9.30
N GLU A 35 5.13 -14.30 -9.61
CA GLU A 35 6.54 -14.25 -9.22
C GLU A 35 6.68 -13.94 -7.72
N HIS A 36 7.12 -14.95 -6.96
CA HIS A 36 7.25 -14.85 -5.52
C HIS A 36 8.12 -13.66 -5.06
N ASP A 37 9.25 -13.41 -5.73
CA ASP A 37 10.15 -12.31 -5.34
C ASP A 37 9.53 -10.94 -5.60
N VAL A 38 8.72 -10.82 -6.65
CA VAL A 38 7.99 -9.58 -6.97
C VAL A 38 6.83 -9.40 -5.99
N ALA A 39 6.08 -10.46 -5.69
CA ALA A 39 5.01 -10.46 -4.70
C ALA A 39 5.51 -10.04 -3.31
N LYS A 40 6.68 -10.54 -2.88
CA LYS A 40 7.34 -10.15 -1.63
C LYS A 40 7.57 -8.64 -1.52
N VAL A 41 8.00 -7.99 -2.61
CA VAL A 41 8.20 -6.53 -2.63
C VAL A 41 6.88 -5.80 -2.38
N TYR A 42 5.79 -6.26 -2.99
CA TYR A 42 4.46 -5.67 -2.77
C TYR A 42 3.93 -5.91 -1.36
N PHE A 43 4.12 -7.11 -0.79
CA PHE A 43 3.76 -7.37 0.61
C PHE A 43 4.56 -6.49 1.58
N LYS A 44 5.85 -6.26 1.30
CA LYS A 44 6.67 -5.35 2.12
C LYS A 44 6.14 -3.92 2.09
N LYS A 45 5.82 -3.40 0.89
CA LYS A 45 5.20 -2.08 0.73
C LYS A 45 3.86 -1.98 1.46
N ALA A 46 3.04 -3.03 1.40
CA ALA A 46 1.78 -3.07 2.14
C ALA A 46 1.99 -2.96 3.65
N ALA A 47 2.96 -3.71 4.19
CA ALA A 47 3.30 -3.68 5.61
C ALA A 47 3.80 -2.30 6.05
N GLU A 48 4.64 -1.64 5.24
CA GLU A 48 5.09 -0.27 5.51
C GLU A 48 3.91 0.72 5.56
N CYS A 49 2.95 0.63 4.62
CA CYS A 49 1.74 1.46 4.64
C CYS A 49 0.88 1.21 5.88
N PHE A 50 0.70 -0.05 6.29
CA PHE A 50 -0.08 -0.37 7.49
C PHE A 50 0.60 0.09 8.77
N GLN A 51 1.92 -0.05 8.86
CA GLN A 51 2.69 0.46 10.00
C GLN A 51 2.53 1.97 10.11
N GLN A 52 2.70 2.70 9.00
CA GLN A 52 2.50 4.15 8.97
C GLN A 52 1.08 4.56 9.31
N ALA A 53 0.07 3.77 8.90
CA ALA A 53 -1.31 4.04 9.29
C ALA A 53 -1.48 3.92 10.81
N VAL A 54 -0.92 2.89 11.45
CA VAL A 54 -1.09 2.64 12.89
C VAL A 54 -0.24 3.57 13.76
N GLU A 55 0.90 4.05 13.26
CA GLU A 55 1.78 5.01 13.97
C GLU A 55 1.26 6.46 13.95
N GLU A 56 0.15 6.74 13.25
CA GLU A 56 -0.50 8.05 13.17
C GLU A 56 -1.43 8.35 14.36
#